data_AF-A0A2G9HWM1-F1
#
_entry.id   AF-A0A2G9HWM1-F1
#
_cell.length_a   1.000
_cell.length_b   1.000
_cell.length_c   1.000
_cell.angle_alpha   90.00
_cell.angle_beta   90.00
_cell.angle_gamma   90.00
#
_symmetry.space_group_name_H-M   'P 1'
#
loop_
_entity.id
_entity.type
_entity.pdbx_description
1 polymer ?
#
loop_
_entity_poly.entity_id
_entity_poly.type
_entity_poly.pdbx_seq_one_letter_code
_entity_poly.pdbx_strand_id
1 'polypeptide(L)'
;MRMKGDGMVKDGNVVHGVSACVVPANAETVPEELTSFTAQASCGEICSPVEDIQGLKHEATPVVERQSTKEVAKDTSDNLYSESEVFDGNELGHPACGSLMTVKFPLCTDFKQLNLSLQNTLTPKKAHLIKQIFGKYGDITEGSILKSIEAKRAFLQLVAEVLELLDTHSVDTIGSNEIQVIQKWTDDAAAVGFHVEWLQHRIKKIVTISKYQHCLMRLNEISERVNAAKIALWEMELQQMILKEDADSMKTEMDRQDLCRSNLCEGLF
;
A
#
# COMPACT_ATOMS: atom_id res chain seq x y z
N MET A 1 -11.68 -35.40 51.36
CA MET A 1 -11.52 -36.82 50.99
C MET A 1 -10.98 -36.87 49.57
N ARG A 2 -9.86 -37.58 49.36
CA ARG A 2 -9.16 -37.77 48.08
C ARG A 2 -9.95 -38.65 47.12
N MET A 3 -9.91 -38.31 45.82
CA MET A 3 -9.77 -39.20 44.64
C MET A 3 -9.25 -38.27 43.52
N LYS A 4 -7.97 -38.23 43.10
CA LYS A 4 -7.18 -39.17 42.28
C LYS A 4 -7.98 -39.82 41.14
N GLY A 5 -7.69 -39.40 39.91
CA GLY A 5 -8.13 -40.02 38.67
C GLY A 5 -7.10 -39.73 37.58
N ASP A 6 -6.23 -40.71 37.35
CA ASP A 6 -5.19 -40.75 36.32
C ASP A 6 -5.79 -40.82 34.91
N GLY A 7 -5.19 -40.10 33.95
CA GLY A 7 -5.61 -40.07 32.56
C GLY A 7 -4.42 -40.26 31.61
N MET A 8 -4.25 -41.50 31.18
CA MET A 8 -3.19 -42.10 30.37
C MET A 8 -2.58 -41.25 29.23
N VAL A 9 -1.25 -41.26 29.23
CA VAL A 9 -0.35 -41.02 28.09
C VAL A 9 -0.57 -42.10 27.02
N LYS A 10 -0.64 -41.70 25.74
CA LYS A 10 -0.51 -42.61 24.59
C LYS A 10 0.71 -42.18 23.78
N ASP A 11 1.82 -42.85 24.04
CA ASP A 11 2.99 -42.87 23.17
C ASP A 11 2.67 -43.74 21.95
N GLY A 12 2.55 -43.08 20.78
CA GLY A 12 2.43 -43.72 19.48
C GLY A 12 3.73 -43.57 18.71
N ASN A 13 4.71 -44.40 19.04
CA ASN A 13 5.97 -44.51 18.32
C ASN A 13 5.77 -45.38 17.08
N VAL A 14 5.83 -44.79 15.88
CA VAL A 14 5.91 -45.53 14.60
C VAL A 14 7.20 -45.13 13.91
N VAL A 15 8.18 -46.01 14.04
CA VAL A 15 9.42 -46.04 13.28
C VAL A 15 9.21 -47.00 12.10
N HIS A 16 9.38 -46.53 10.87
CA HIS A 16 10.14 -47.19 9.79
C HIS A 16 9.85 -46.56 8.43
N GLY A 17 10.90 -46.09 7.76
CA GLY A 17 10.84 -45.63 6.38
C GLY A 17 12.07 -44.85 5.96
N VAL A 18 13.28 -45.39 6.17
CA VAL A 18 14.50 -44.85 5.57
C VAL A 18 14.45 -45.19 4.08
N SER A 19 14.01 -44.25 3.27
CA SER A 19 14.13 -44.32 1.81
C SER A 19 15.40 -43.61 1.39
N ALA A 20 16.37 -44.39 0.91
CA ALA A 20 17.63 -43.89 0.38
C ALA A 20 17.37 -43.14 -0.94
N CYS A 21 17.46 -41.81 -0.91
CA CYS A 21 17.57 -41.01 -2.12
C CYS A 21 19.03 -41.02 -2.58
N VAL A 22 19.27 -41.73 -3.67
CA VAL A 22 20.49 -41.70 -4.47
C VAL A 22 20.68 -40.27 -4.97
N VAL A 23 21.79 -39.64 -4.60
CA VAL A 23 22.25 -38.36 -5.13
C VAL A 23 23.04 -38.64 -6.41
N PRO A 24 22.59 -38.23 -7.61
CA PRO A 24 23.48 -38.16 -8.76
C PRO A 24 24.40 -36.95 -8.60
N ALA A 25 25.70 -37.22 -8.57
CA ALA A 25 26.73 -36.21 -8.68
C ALA A 25 26.75 -35.68 -10.12
N ASN A 26 26.00 -34.61 -10.39
CA ASN A 26 26.22 -33.77 -11.56
C ASN A 26 27.19 -32.66 -11.16
N ALA A 27 28.42 -32.77 -11.67
CA ALA A 27 29.38 -31.69 -11.69
C ALA A 27 28.88 -30.63 -12.67
N GLU A 28 28.31 -29.55 -12.12
CA GLU A 28 27.93 -28.37 -12.88
C GLU A 28 28.98 -27.29 -12.60
N THR A 29 29.89 -27.13 -13.56
CA THR A 29 30.82 -26.01 -13.69
C THR A 29 30.04 -24.70 -13.70
N VAL A 30 30.21 -23.92 -12.64
CA VAL A 30 29.75 -22.53 -12.51
C VAL A 30 30.70 -21.63 -13.29
N PRO A 31 30.26 -20.90 -14.34
CA PRO A 31 30.97 -19.72 -14.78
C PRO A 31 30.61 -18.55 -13.85
N GLU A 32 31.64 -17.91 -13.29
CA GLU A 32 31.54 -16.57 -12.70
C GLU A 32 31.04 -15.59 -13.77
N GLU A 33 29.77 -15.21 -13.72
CA GLU A 33 29.30 -13.96 -14.29
C GLU A 33 28.97 -12.98 -13.16
N LEU A 34 29.93 -12.09 -12.89
CA LEU A 34 29.74 -10.83 -12.20
C LEU A 34 28.74 -9.97 -12.97
N THR A 35 27.44 -10.20 -12.75
CA THR A 35 26.39 -9.29 -13.20
C THR A 35 26.25 -8.15 -12.18
N SER A 36 26.96 -7.08 -12.49
CA SER A 36 26.76 -5.73 -11.97
C SER A 36 25.28 -5.34 -12.07
N PHE A 37 24.55 -5.39 -10.96
CA PHE A 37 23.25 -4.75 -10.82
C PHE A 37 23.44 -3.23 -10.71
N THR A 38 23.60 -2.58 -11.86
CA THR A 38 23.34 -1.13 -11.99
C THR A 38 21.82 -0.95 -11.98
N ALA A 39 21.28 -0.54 -10.85
CA ALA A 39 19.90 -0.10 -10.73
C ALA A 39 19.71 1.19 -11.55
N GLN A 40 19.34 1.04 -12.81
CA GLN A 40 18.94 2.14 -13.68
C GLN A 40 17.48 2.50 -13.39
N ALA A 41 17.26 3.26 -12.32
CA ALA A 41 15.99 3.93 -12.06
C ALA A 41 15.82 5.05 -13.09
N SER A 42 15.25 4.71 -14.24
CA SER A 42 14.74 5.67 -15.23
C SER A 42 13.47 6.34 -14.67
N CYS A 43 13.64 7.30 -13.76
CA CYS A 43 12.62 8.30 -13.50
C CYS A 43 12.59 9.24 -14.71
N GLY A 44 11.53 9.10 -15.53
CA GLY A 44 11.28 10.00 -16.65
C GLY A 44 11.24 11.46 -16.19
N GLU A 45 12.08 12.25 -16.84
CA GLU A 45 12.16 13.70 -16.75
C GLU A 45 10.81 14.36 -17.07
N ILE A 46 10.31 15.20 -16.15
CA ILE A 46 9.60 16.42 -16.49
C ILE A 46 10.07 17.54 -15.53
N CYS A 47 10.98 18.37 -16.04
CA CYS A 47 11.27 19.79 -15.77
C CYS A 47 10.82 20.43 -14.44
N SER A 48 11.78 21.04 -13.71
CA SER A 48 12.09 22.48 -13.83
C SER A 48 13.41 22.84 -13.12
N PRO A 49 14.14 23.86 -13.61
CA PRO A 49 15.43 24.28 -13.04
C PRO A 49 15.19 25.14 -11.80
N VAL A 50 15.78 24.75 -10.67
CA VAL A 50 15.89 25.62 -9.50
C VAL A 50 17.19 26.39 -9.63
N GLU A 51 17.05 27.71 -9.75
CA GLU A 51 18.13 28.69 -9.85
C GLU A 51 19.10 28.61 -8.66
N ASP A 52 20.35 28.95 -8.96
CA ASP A 52 21.48 29.05 -8.06
C ASP A 52 21.17 29.82 -6.76
N ILE A 53 21.28 29.15 -5.61
CA ILE A 53 21.49 29.82 -4.33
C ILE A 53 22.97 29.63 -3.95
N GLN A 54 23.80 30.49 -4.55
CA GLN A 54 25.11 30.80 -4.01
C GLN A 54 24.95 31.56 -2.69
N GLY A 55 25.62 31.07 -1.64
CA GLY A 55 26.16 31.94 -0.61
C GLY A 55 25.41 31.99 0.71
N LEU A 56 25.63 30.98 1.56
CA LEU A 56 25.61 31.18 3.02
C LEU A 56 26.88 30.57 3.62
N LYS A 57 27.95 31.35 3.57
CA LYS A 57 28.98 31.33 4.61
C LYS A 57 28.38 32.02 5.83
N HIS A 58 28.43 31.41 7.01
CA HIS A 58 28.70 32.02 8.33
C HIS A 58 28.67 30.85 9.33
N GLU A 59 29.82 30.41 9.86
CA GLU A 59 30.57 31.00 10.98
C GLU A 59 30.29 30.18 12.25
N ALA A 60 31.25 29.30 12.55
CA ALA A 60 31.25 28.46 13.73
C ALA A 60 31.42 29.33 14.98
N THR A 61 30.50 29.21 15.92
CA THR A 61 30.65 29.72 17.30
C THR A 61 30.70 28.51 18.25
N PRO A 62 31.67 28.43 19.18
CA PRO A 62 31.79 27.28 20.08
C PRO A 62 30.94 27.44 21.36
N VAL A 63 30.32 26.32 21.73
CA VAL A 63 30.13 25.73 23.07
C VAL A 63 29.87 26.67 24.26
N VAL A 64 28.69 26.52 24.87
CA VAL A 64 28.52 26.65 26.33
C VAL A 64 27.73 25.44 26.83
N GLU A 65 28.41 24.60 27.61
CA GLU A 65 27.82 23.56 28.47
C GLU A 65 26.84 24.18 29.47
N ARG A 66 25.63 23.62 29.56
CA ARG A 66 24.88 23.56 30.81
C ARG A 66 24.23 22.19 30.97
N GLN A 67 24.81 21.42 31.88
CA GLN A 67 24.14 20.32 32.55
C GLN A 67 22.89 20.86 33.27
N SER A 68 21.73 20.19 33.12
CA SER A 68 20.71 20.18 34.17
C SER A 68 19.87 18.92 34.07
N THR A 69 19.84 18.25 35.21
CA THR A 69 19.16 17.01 35.61
C THR A 69 17.63 17.05 35.55
N LYS A 70 17.05 15.85 35.37
CA LYS A 70 15.69 15.40 35.76
C LYS A 70 14.56 16.11 35.00
N GLU A 71 13.51 15.43 34.54
CA GLU A 71 12.66 14.53 35.30
C GLU A 71 11.81 13.68 34.33
N VAL A 72 11.58 12.43 34.72
CA VAL A 72 10.75 11.45 34.00
C VAL A 72 9.29 11.90 34.06
N ALA A 73 8.73 12.32 32.94
CA ALA A 73 7.29 12.39 32.72
C ALA A 73 6.87 11.22 31.83
N LYS A 74 6.12 10.31 32.45
CA LYS A 74 5.49 9.14 31.86
C LYS A 74 4.25 9.60 31.10
N ASP A 75 4.41 9.93 29.82
CA ASP A 75 3.25 10.20 28.97
C ASP A 75 2.58 8.89 28.57
N THR A 76 1.44 8.67 29.22
CA THR A 76 0.47 7.64 28.91
C THR A 76 -0.35 8.17 27.75
N SER A 77 0.12 7.90 26.52
CA SER A 77 -0.63 8.22 25.30
C SER A 77 -1.52 7.03 24.95
N ASP A 78 -2.65 6.92 25.64
CA ASP A 78 -3.80 6.13 25.18
C ASP A 78 -4.38 6.83 23.93
N ASN A 79 -3.88 6.45 22.75
CA ASN A 79 -4.45 6.87 21.48
C ASN A 79 -5.11 5.67 20.81
N LEU A 80 -6.24 5.24 21.39
CA LEU A 80 -7.24 4.45 20.69
C LEU A 80 -7.95 5.37 19.69
N TYR A 81 -7.36 5.53 18.51
CA TYR A 81 -8.05 6.11 17.36
C TYR A 81 -9.02 5.06 16.82
N SER A 82 -10.21 5.00 17.43
CA SER A 82 -11.38 4.41 16.79
C SER A 82 -11.87 5.40 15.73
N GLU A 83 -11.34 5.31 14.51
CA GLU A 83 -11.97 5.92 13.35
C GLU A 83 -13.28 5.18 13.06
N SER A 84 -14.35 5.54 13.76
CA SER A 84 -15.69 5.33 13.24
C SER A 84 -15.88 6.37 12.13
N GLU A 85 -15.58 5.98 10.89
CA GLU A 85 -16.01 6.72 9.70
C GLU A 85 -17.54 6.72 9.65
N VAL A 86 -18.14 7.66 10.37
CA VAL A 86 -19.50 8.11 10.10
C VAL A 86 -19.40 8.84 8.77
N PHE A 87 -19.95 8.22 7.73
CA PHE A 87 -20.14 8.82 6.42
C PHE A 87 -21.06 10.05 6.55
N ASP A 88 -20.49 11.21 6.89
CA ASP A 88 -21.17 12.50 6.77
C ASP A 88 -21.20 12.90 5.30
N GLY A 89 -22.07 12.23 4.56
CA GLY A 89 -22.38 12.50 3.16
C GLY A 89 -23.22 13.76 2.94
N ASN A 90 -23.08 14.81 3.75
CA ASN A 90 -24.01 15.94 3.78
C ASN A 90 -23.33 17.33 3.88
N GLU A 91 -22.25 17.58 3.13
CA GLU A 91 -21.82 18.97 2.85
C GLU A 91 -21.54 19.19 1.35
N LEU A 92 -22.50 18.80 0.52
CA LEU A 92 -22.68 19.49 -0.76
C LEU A 92 -23.63 20.65 -0.47
N GLY A 93 -23.06 21.86 -0.43
CA GLY A 93 -23.77 23.10 -0.23
C GLY A 93 -25.08 23.11 -1.01
N HIS A 94 -26.17 23.44 -0.32
CA HIS A 94 -27.51 23.55 -0.87
C HIS A 94 -27.48 24.29 -2.21
N PRO A 95 -27.68 23.62 -3.37
CA PRO A 95 -28.14 24.35 -4.52
C PRO A 95 -29.51 24.89 -4.12
N ALA A 96 -29.70 26.20 -4.29
CA ALA A 96 -30.96 26.86 -4.06
C ALA A 96 -32.11 25.96 -4.53
N CYS A 97 -33.05 25.68 -3.62
CA CYS A 97 -34.22 24.85 -3.83
C CYS A 97 -35.12 25.50 -4.90
N GLY A 98 -34.68 25.42 -6.15
CA GLY A 98 -35.50 25.64 -7.32
C GLY A 98 -36.40 24.43 -7.41
N SER A 99 -37.70 24.66 -7.25
CA SER A 99 -38.75 23.70 -7.53
C SER A 99 -38.38 22.87 -8.75
N LEU A 100 -38.04 21.59 -8.53
CA LEU A 100 -37.79 20.62 -9.59
C LEU A 100 -39.08 20.51 -10.38
N MET A 101 -39.16 21.32 -11.44
CA MET A 101 -40.12 21.13 -12.52
C MET A 101 -40.05 19.64 -12.83
N THR A 102 -41.12 18.92 -12.54
CA THR A 102 -41.24 17.52 -12.90
C THR A 102 -41.35 17.52 -14.42
N VAL A 103 -40.20 17.54 -15.09
CA VAL A 103 -40.14 17.45 -16.54
C VAL A 103 -40.67 16.07 -16.86
N LYS A 104 -41.93 16.03 -17.29
CA LYS A 104 -42.54 14.82 -17.83
C LYS A 104 -41.86 14.58 -19.17
N PHE A 105 -40.72 13.92 -19.14
CA PHE A 105 -40.14 13.34 -20.34
C PHE A 105 -41.16 12.33 -20.87
N PRO A 106 -41.59 12.44 -22.13
CA PRO A 106 -42.45 11.44 -22.74
C PRO A 106 -41.68 10.12 -22.75
N LEU A 107 -42.03 9.25 -21.82
CA LEU A 107 -41.48 7.90 -21.72
C LEU A 107 -41.66 7.22 -23.07
N CYS A 108 -40.53 7.01 -23.76
CA CYS A 108 -40.50 6.27 -25.00
C CYS A 108 -41.13 4.89 -24.76
N THR A 109 -41.98 4.42 -25.67
CA THR A 109 -42.62 3.08 -25.59
C THR A 109 -41.61 1.96 -25.34
N ASP A 110 -40.38 2.19 -25.82
CA ASP A 110 -39.24 1.31 -25.72
C ASP A 110 -38.83 1.02 -24.27
N PHE A 111 -38.96 1.98 -23.35
CA PHE A 111 -38.59 1.80 -21.95
C PHE A 111 -39.47 0.75 -21.25
N LYS A 112 -40.79 0.77 -21.53
CA LYS A 112 -41.72 -0.21 -20.94
C LYS A 112 -41.43 -1.61 -21.45
N GLN A 113 -41.13 -1.74 -22.75
CA GLN A 113 -40.79 -3.02 -23.36
C GLN A 113 -39.44 -3.55 -22.87
N LEU A 114 -38.45 -2.67 -22.69
CA LEU A 114 -37.16 -3.00 -22.09
C LEU A 114 -37.34 -3.49 -20.64
N ASN A 115 -38.13 -2.80 -19.82
CA ASN A 115 -38.40 -3.22 -18.44
C ASN A 115 -39.09 -4.60 -18.37
N LEU A 116 -40.09 -4.86 -19.23
CA LEU A 116 -40.71 -6.17 -19.34
C LEU A 116 -39.72 -7.26 -19.79
N SER A 117 -38.85 -6.95 -20.75
CA SER A 117 -37.81 -7.87 -21.22
C SER A 117 -36.81 -8.19 -20.12
N LEU A 118 -36.41 -7.19 -19.31
CA LEU A 118 -35.48 -7.36 -18.20
C LEU A 118 -36.03 -8.32 -17.12
N GLN A 119 -37.32 -8.20 -16.77
CA GLN A 119 -37.93 -8.98 -15.68
C GLN A 119 -37.99 -10.49 -15.95
N ASN A 120 -38.11 -10.92 -17.20
CA ASN A 120 -38.31 -12.34 -17.52
C ASN A 120 -37.00 -13.16 -17.56
N THR A 121 -35.86 -12.51 -17.37
CA THR A 121 -34.70 -12.93 -18.15
C THR A 121 -33.37 -12.57 -17.48
N LEU A 122 -33.36 -11.61 -16.56
CA LEU A 122 -32.30 -11.41 -15.57
C LEU A 122 -32.53 -12.25 -14.31
N THR A 123 -31.44 -12.53 -13.60
CA THR A 123 -31.54 -13.03 -12.22
C THR A 123 -32.23 -11.97 -11.35
N PRO A 124 -33.01 -12.37 -10.32
CA PRO A 124 -33.73 -11.44 -9.46
C PRO A 124 -32.84 -10.34 -8.85
N LYS A 125 -31.59 -10.69 -8.49
CA LYS A 125 -30.59 -9.76 -7.96
C LYS A 125 -30.22 -8.67 -8.97
N LYS A 126 -29.89 -9.05 -10.20
CA LYS A 126 -29.50 -8.08 -11.25
C LYS A 126 -30.69 -7.24 -11.73
N ALA A 127 -31.89 -7.84 -11.81
CA ALA A 127 -33.12 -7.09 -12.08
C ALA A 127 -33.37 -6.02 -11.00
N HIS A 128 -33.14 -6.35 -9.74
CA HIS A 128 -33.22 -5.39 -8.63
C HIS A 128 -32.19 -4.26 -8.76
N LEU A 129 -30.92 -4.59 -9.05
CA LEU A 129 -29.87 -3.59 -9.28
C LEU A 129 -30.25 -2.63 -10.42
N ILE A 130 -30.68 -3.15 -11.57
CA ILE A 130 -31.08 -2.30 -12.71
C ILE A 130 -32.26 -1.40 -12.35
N LYS A 131 -33.24 -1.92 -11.58
CA LYS A 131 -34.34 -1.11 -11.08
C LYS A 131 -33.85 0.03 -10.15
N GLN A 132 -32.87 -0.24 -9.29
CA GLN A 132 -32.25 0.80 -8.45
C GLN A 132 -31.50 1.85 -9.29
N ILE A 133 -30.77 1.42 -10.33
CA ILE A 133 -30.09 2.33 -11.27
C ILE A 133 -31.11 3.26 -11.92
N PHE A 134 -32.17 2.72 -12.50
CA PHE A 134 -33.20 3.53 -13.14
C PHE A 134 -33.93 4.44 -12.15
N GLY A 135 -34.15 3.99 -10.92
CA GLY A 135 -34.74 4.81 -9.86
C GLY A 135 -33.85 5.98 -9.45
N LYS A 136 -32.52 5.82 -9.49
CA LYS A 136 -31.55 6.84 -9.04
C LYS A 136 -31.09 7.79 -10.15
N TYR A 137 -30.88 7.26 -11.35
CA TYR A 137 -30.23 7.98 -12.45
C TYR A 137 -31.14 8.21 -13.67
N GLY A 138 -32.39 7.73 -13.64
CA GLY A 138 -33.29 7.81 -14.79
C GLY A 138 -33.00 6.74 -15.84
N ASP A 139 -33.54 6.90 -17.06
CA ASP A 139 -33.28 5.96 -18.16
C ASP A 139 -31.87 6.15 -18.72
N ILE A 140 -30.92 5.36 -18.21
CA ILE A 140 -29.53 5.41 -18.65
C ILE A 140 -29.31 4.95 -20.10
N THR A 141 -30.36 4.47 -20.79
CA THR A 141 -30.31 4.05 -22.20
C THR A 141 -30.83 5.12 -23.17
N GLU A 142 -31.31 6.25 -22.63
CA GLU A 142 -31.64 7.43 -23.41
C GLU A 142 -30.39 7.90 -24.19
N GLY A 143 -30.54 8.24 -25.46
CA GLY A 143 -29.41 8.62 -26.32
C GLY A 143 -28.54 7.47 -26.85
N SER A 144 -28.80 6.21 -26.45
CA SER A 144 -28.04 5.08 -26.97
C SER A 144 -28.23 4.88 -28.48
N ILE A 145 -27.15 4.57 -29.20
CA ILE A 145 -27.16 4.23 -30.63
C ILE A 145 -27.77 2.85 -30.91
N LEU A 146 -27.92 2.01 -29.88
CA LEU A 146 -28.45 0.65 -30.00
C LEU A 146 -29.96 0.71 -30.20
N LYS A 147 -30.44 0.22 -31.34
CA LYS A 147 -31.89 0.15 -31.65
C LYS A 147 -32.56 -1.11 -31.09
N SER A 148 -31.82 -2.21 -30.96
CA SER A 148 -32.36 -3.48 -30.47
C SER A 148 -32.49 -3.47 -28.95
N ILE A 149 -33.63 -3.92 -28.45
CA ILE A 149 -33.91 -4.08 -27.02
C ILE A 149 -33.00 -5.15 -26.42
N GLU A 150 -32.73 -6.22 -27.16
CA GLU A 150 -31.83 -7.31 -26.76
C GLU A 150 -30.39 -6.80 -26.60
N ALA A 151 -29.93 -5.95 -27.52
CA ALA A 151 -28.62 -5.33 -27.41
C ALA A 151 -28.53 -4.39 -26.19
N LYS A 152 -29.51 -3.48 -26.02
CA LYS A 152 -29.56 -2.61 -24.84
C LYS A 152 -29.58 -3.41 -23.54
N ARG A 153 -30.34 -4.50 -23.52
CA ARG A 153 -30.44 -5.42 -22.39
C ARG A 153 -29.09 -6.07 -22.06
N ALA A 154 -28.34 -6.52 -23.06
CA ALA A 154 -27.02 -7.12 -22.84
C ALA A 154 -26.03 -6.13 -22.21
N PHE A 155 -26.07 -4.85 -22.61
CA PHE A 155 -25.28 -3.81 -21.95
C PHE A 155 -25.76 -3.51 -20.53
N LEU A 156 -27.06 -3.45 -20.28
CA LEU A 156 -27.58 -3.28 -18.90
C LEU A 156 -27.18 -4.44 -17.98
N GLN A 157 -27.14 -5.66 -18.51
CA GLN A 157 -26.63 -6.83 -17.80
C GLN A 157 -25.15 -6.67 -17.43
N LEU A 158 -24.33 -6.20 -18.37
CA LEU A 158 -22.90 -5.93 -18.14
C LEU A 158 -22.69 -4.82 -17.11
N VAL A 159 -23.49 -3.74 -17.15
CA VAL A 159 -23.46 -2.68 -16.13
C VAL A 159 -23.84 -3.24 -14.74
N ALA A 160 -24.86 -4.10 -14.66
CA ALA A 160 -25.25 -4.75 -13.41
C ALA A 160 -24.15 -5.68 -12.87
N GLU A 161 -23.42 -6.37 -13.74
CA GLU A 161 -22.26 -7.21 -13.39
C GLU A 161 -21.11 -6.38 -12.84
N VAL A 162 -20.79 -5.25 -13.47
CA VAL A 162 -19.79 -4.30 -12.94
C VAL A 162 -20.18 -3.84 -11.54
N LEU A 163 -21.44 -3.44 -11.32
CA LEU A 163 -21.88 -2.99 -10.01
C LEU A 163 -21.85 -4.07 -8.96
N GLU A 164 -22.29 -5.29 -9.30
CA GLU A 164 -22.22 -6.42 -8.40
C GLU A 164 -20.77 -6.73 -8.00
N LEU A 165 -19.84 -6.64 -8.94
CA LEU A 165 -18.41 -6.82 -8.68
C LEU A 165 -17.87 -5.74 -7.74
N LEU A 166 -18.23 -4.47 -7.98
CA LEU A 166 -17.85 -3.32 -7.15
C LEU A 166 -18.52 -3.29 -5.77
N ASP A 167 -19.64 -3.98 -5.59
CA ASP A 167 -20.35 -4.09 -4.31
C ASP A 167 -19.84 -5.27 -3.47
N THR A 168 -19.38 -6.34 -4.14
CA THR A 168 -18.89 -7.55 -3.47
C THR A 168 -17.43 -7.43 -3.03
N HIS A 169 -16.63 -6.59 -3.70
CA HIS A 169 -15.20 -6.48 -3.45
C HIS A 169 -14.83 -5.12 -2.86
N SER A 170 -13.87 -5.10 -1.93
CA SER A 170 -13.28 -3.88 -1.41
C SER A 170 -12.18 -3.37 -2.36
N VAL A 171 -11.70 -2.15 -2.15
CA VAL A 171 -10.60 -1.59 -2.94
C VAL A 171 -9.33 -2.44 -2.85
N ASP A 172 -9.14 -3.14 -1.72
CA ASP A 172 -7.98 -4.00 -1.47
C ASP A 172 -8.09 -5.38 -2.15
N THR A 173 -9.32 -5.86 -2.39
CA THR A 173 -9.53 -7.20 -2.95
C THR A 173 -9.68 -7.21 -4.47
N ILE A 174 -10.06 -6.09 -5.09
CA ILE A 174 -10.13 -6.01 -6.55
C ILE A 174 -8.72 -5.93 -7.14
N GLY A 175 -8.39 -6.91 -7.98
CA GLY A 175 -7.13 -6.93 -8.71
C GLY A 175 -7.03 -5.80 -9.74
N SER A 176 -5.80 -5.35 -10.02
CA SER A 176 -5.54 -4.32 -11.05
C SER A 176 -6.08 -4.71 -12.43
N ASN A 177 -5.99 -5.99 -12.79
CA ASN A 177 -6.53 -6.54 -14.04
C ASN A 177 -8.07 -6.46 -14.07
N GLU A 178 -8.74 -6.74 -12.95
CA GLU A 178 -10.20 -6.68 -12.85
C GLU A 178 -10.70 -5.23 -12.98
N ILE A 179 -10.02 -4.28 -12.33
CA ILE A 179 -10.27 -2.84 -12.51
C ILE A 179 -10.16 -2.43 -13.97
N GLN A 180 -9.15 -2.91 -14.71
CA GLN A 180 -8.99 -2.59 -16.13
C GLN A 180 -10.13 -3.15 -16.98
N VAL A 181 -10.58 -4.39 -16.69
CA VAL A 181 -11.73 -5.00 -17.37
C VAL A 181 -13.01 -4.22 -17.09
N ILE A 182 -13.26 -3.87 -15.83
CA ILE A 182 -14.40 -3.04 -15.40
C ILE A 182 -14.41 -1.69 -16.10
N GLN A 183 -13.24 -1.02 -16.14
CA GLN A 183 -13.08 0.26 -16.80
C GLN A 183 -13.41 0.13 -18.29
N LYS A 184 -12.85 -0.87 -18.97
CA LYS A 184 -13.14 -1.13 -20.39
C LYS A 184 -14.62 -1.37 -20.65
N TRP A 185 -15.27 -2.22 -19.86
CA TRP A 185 -16.71 -2.50 -19.98
C TRP A 185 -17.57 -1.25 -19.79
N THR A 186 -17.19 -0.38 -18.87
CA THR A 186 -17.89 0.88 -18.63
C THR A 186 -17.67 1.86 -19.77
N ASP A 187 -16.46 1.91 -20.31
CA ASP A 187 -16.13 2.75 -21.46
C ASP A 187 -16.83 2.28 -22.74
N ASP A 188 -16.94 0.96 -22.95
CA ASP A 188 -17.72 0.37 -24.04
C ASP A 188 -19.21 0.73 -23.92
N ALA A 189 -19.78 0.72 -22.71
CA ALA A 189 -21.15 1.15 -22.46
C ALA A 189 -21.36 2.65 -22.75
N ALA A 190 -20.42 3.50 -22.31
CA ALA A 190 -20.44 4.93 -22.63
C ALA A 190 -20.33 5.18 -24.14
N ALA A 191 -19.48 4.42 -24.84
CA ALA A 191 -19.27 4.54 -26.28
C ALA A 191 -20.53 4.22 -27.11
N VAL A 192 -21.40 3.32 -26.62
CA VAL A 192 -22.71 3.03 -27.23
C VAL A 192 -23.82 4.00 -26.78
N GLY A 193 -23.45 5.07 -26.08
CA GLY A 193 -24.35 6.16 -25.68
C GLY A 193 -25.16 5.88 -24.43
N PHE A 194 -24.69 5.02 -23.52
CA PHE A 194 -25.31 4.90 -22.20
C PHE A 194 -24.80 5.98 -21.26
N HIS A 195 -25.68 6.52 -20.44
CA HIS A 195 -25.35 7.52 -19.40
C HIS A 195 -24.76 6.85 -18.15
N VAL A 196 -23.49 6.45 -18.24
CA VAL A 196 -22.73 5.73 -17.20
C VAL A 196 -21.55 6.55 -16.65
N GLU A 197 -21.55 7.87 -16.81
CA GLU A 197 -20.47 8.76 -16.35
C GLU A 197 -20.26 8.67 -14.84
N TRP A 198 -21.34 8.46 -14.08
CA TRP A 198 -21.30 8.25 -12.63
C TRP A 198 -20.51 6.97 -12.26
N LEU A 199 -20.59 5.93 -13.09
CA LEU A 199 -19.90 4.67 -12.89
C LEU A 199 -18.41 4.84 -13.23
N GLN A 200 -18.10 5.52 -14.35
CA GLN A 200 -16.73 5.89 -14.70
C GLN A 200 -16.06 6.70 -13.58
N HIS A 201 -16.78 7.68 -13.01
CA HIS A 201 -16.26 8.47 -11.89
C HIS A 201 -15.98 7.60 -10.65
N ARG A 202 -16.88 6.66 -10.32
CA ARG A 202 -16.68 5.73 -9.21
C ARG A 202 -15.46 4.83 -9.43
N ILE A 203 -15.28 4.28 -10.63
CA ILE A 203 -14.12 3.44 -10.97
C ILE A 203 -12.82 4.26 -10.88
N LYS A 204 -12.81 5.49 -11.41
CA LYS A 204 -11.67 6.41 -11.30
C LYS A 204 -11.29 6.69 -9.83
N LYS A 205 -12.29 6.85 -8.95
CA LYS A 205 -12.06 7.01 -7.51
C LYS A 205 -11.40 5.77 -6.91
N ILE A 206 -11.89 4.57 -7.22
CA ILE A 206 -11.31 3.29 -6.77
C ILE A 206 -9.86 3.15 -7.24
N VAL A 207 -9.58 3.42 -8.51
CA VAL A 207 -8.22 3.42 -9.07
C VAL A 207 -7.31 4.37 -8.30
N THR A 208 -7.80 5.55 -7.96
CA THR A 208 -7.02 6.57 -7.24
C THR A 208 -6.72 6.13 -5.82
N ILE A 209 -7.69 5.56 -5.11
CA ILE A 209 -7.51 5.02 -3.75
C ILE A 209 -6.51 3.86 -3.76
N SER A 210 -6.65 2.93 -4.71
CA SER A 210 -5.72 1.79 -4.84
C SER A 210 -4.27 2.26 -5.08
N LYS A 211 -4.07 3.27 -5.94
CA LYS A 211 -2.75 3.89 -6.14
C LYS A 211 -2.22 4.54 -4.87
N TYR A 212 -3.07 5.26 -4.14
CA TYR A 212 -2.69 5.90 -2.88
C TYR A 212 -2.26 4.87 -1.83
N GLN A 213 -3.01 3.79 -1.64
CA GLN A 213 -2.67 2.71 -0.72
C GLN A 213 -1.33 2.04 -1.10
N HIS A 214 -1.09 1.82 -2.40
CA HIS A 214 0.20 1.29 -2.86
C HIS A 214 1.36 2.24 -2.53
N CYS A 215 1.17 3.55 -2.72
CA CYS A 215 2.16 4.56 -2.30
C CYS A 215 2.39 4.56 -0.79
N LEU A 216 1.34 4.42 0.02
CA LEU A 216 1.45 4.33 1.48
C LEU A 216 2.25 3.10 1.93
N MET A 217 1.99 1.93 1.34
CA MET A 217 2.76 0.71 1.65
C MET A 217 4.24 0.92 1.36
N ARG A 218 4.56 1.46 0.17
CA ARG A 218 5.95 1.75 -0.21
C ARG A 218 6.61 2.79 0.71
N LEU A 219 5.86 3.79 1.16
CA LEU A 219 6.35 4.78 2.12
C LEU A 219 6.67 4.12 3.47
N ASN A 220 5.83 3.21 3.94
CA ASN A 220 6.07 2.46 5.17
C ASN A 220 7.33 1.58 5.06
N GLU A 221 7.50 0.85 3.96
CA GLU A 221 8.72 0.06 3.71
C GLU A 221 10.00 0.91 3.72
N ILE A 222 9.95 2.11 3.12
CA ILE A 222 11.08 3.04 3.14
C ILE A 222 11.34 3.54 4.56
N SER A 223 10.29 3.89 5.31
CA SER A 223 10.38 4.31 6.71
C SER A 223 11.06 3.26 7.58
N GLU A 224 10.68 1.99 7.43
CA GLU A 224 11.29 0.86 8.13
C GLU A 224 12.78 0.72 7.80
N ARG A 225 13.15 0.82 6.51
CA ARG A 225 14.56 0.79 6.10
C ARG A 225 15.37 1.96 6.65
N VAL A 226 14.80 3.16 6.66
CA VAL A 226 15.44 4.35 7.24
C VAL A 226 15.67 4.15 8.74
N ASN A 227 14.69 3.60 9.46
CA ASN A 227 14.82 3.34 10.89
C ASN A 227 15.88 2.26 11.16
N ALA A 228 15.92 1.18 10.38
CA ALA A 228 16.97 0.18 10.48
C ALA A 228 18.37 0.76 10.23
N ALA A 229 18.51 1.62 9.21
CA ALA A 229 19.78 2.29 8.92
C ALA A 229 20.22 3.25 10.04
N LYS A 230 19.27 3.96 10.67
CA LYS A 230 19.57 4.82 11.84
C LYS A 230 20.09 4.01 13.02
N ILE A 231 19.49 2.86 13.31
CA ILE A 231 19.95 1.96 14.38
C ILE A 231 21.39 1.50 14.09
N ALA A 232 21.65 1.01 12.87
CA ALA A 232 22.97 0.56 12.46
C ALA A 232 24.02 1.69 12.53
N LEU A 233 23.64 2.93 12.19
CA LEU A 233 24.53 4.09 12.31
C LEU A 233 24.93 4.34 13.77
N TRP A 234 23.97 4.35 14.69
CA TRP A 234 24.26 4.51 16.12
C TRP A 234 25.14 3.40 16.68
N GLU A 235 24.97 2.15 16.22
CA GLU A 235 25.84 1.04 16.60
C GLU A 235 27.28 1.25 16.12
N MET A 236 27.47 1.72 14.89
CA MET A 236 28.81 2.03 14.35
C MET A 236 29.47 3.20 15.08
N GLU A 237 28.72 4.26 15.41
CA GLU A 237 29.23 5.39 16.20
C GLU A 237 29.68 4.95 17.60
N LEU A 238 28.92 4.04 18.23
CA LEU A 238 29.30 3.45 19.51
C LEU A 238 30.59 2.61 19.38
N GLN A 239 30.70 1.76 18.36
CA GLN A 239 31.91 0.98 18.09
C GLN A 239 33.13 1.88 17.85
N GLN A 240 32.96 2.99 17.13
CA GLN A 240 34.01 3.97 16.90
C GLN A 240 34.50 4.60 18.21
N MET A 241 33.58 4.92 19.13
CA MET A 241 33.92 5.48 20.44
C MET A 241 34.75 4.51 21.28
N ILE A 242 34.35 3.23 21.33
CA ILE A 242 35.07 2.17 22.05
C ILE A 242 36.48 1.99 21.48
N LEU A 243 36.61 1.86 20.15
CA LEU A 243 37.91 1.70 19.50
C LEU A 243 38.84 2.90 19.71
N LYS A 244 38.28 4.11 19.80
CA LYS A 244 39.06 5.31 20.09
C LYS A 244 39.60 5.30 21.52
N GLU A 245 38.78 4.93 22.50
CA GLU A 245 39.21 4.79 23.90
C GLU A 245 40.30 3.72 24.05
N ASP A 246 40.14 2.58 23.39
CA ASP A 246 41.16 1.51 23.37
C ASP A 246 42.48 1.98 22.74
N ALA A 247 42.41 2.72 21.64
CA ALA A 247 43.59 3.29 20.98
C ALA A 247 44.31 4.31 21.86
N ASP A 248 43.56 5.21 22.52
CA ASP A 248 44.10 6.19 23.45
C ASP A 248 44.73 5.49 24.68
N SER A 249 44.10 4.45 25.21
CA SER A 249 44.62 3.61 26.30
C SER A 249 45.94 2.94 25.92
N MET A 250 45.99 2.25 24.76
CA MET A 250 47.22 1.62 24.27
C MET A 250 48.36 2.62 24.07
N LYS A 251 48.04 3.82 23.56
CA LYS A 251 49.03 4.89 23.39
C LYS A 251 49.62 5.32 24.73
N THR A 252 48.78 5.54 25.76
CA THR A 252 49.27 5.92 27.09
C THR A 252 50.13 4.84 27.73
N GLU A 253 49.84 3.55 27.51
CA GLU A 253 50.65 2.45 28.01
C GLU A 253 52.00 2.37 27.28
N MET A 254 52.03 2.54 25.96
CA MET A 254 53.28 2.62 25.19
C MET A 254 54.18 3.77 25.65
N ASP A 255 53.61 4.96 25.85
CA ASP A 255 54.35 6.13 26.32
C ASP A 255 54.97 5.89 27.72
N ARG A 256 54.31 5.10 28.58
CA ARG A 256 54.86 4.68 29.89
C ARG A 256 55.99 3.67 29.76
N GLN A 257 55.93 2.76 28.79
CA GLN A 257 56.96 1.74 28.57
C GLN A 257 58.22 2.30 27.90
N ASP A 258 58.10 3.26 26.98
CA ASP A 258 59.25 3.89 26.33
C ASP A 258 60.10 4.71 27.31
N LEU A 259 59.48 5.27 28.36
CA LEU A 259 60.20 5.85 29.50
C LEU A 259 61.09 4.84 30.24
N CYS A 260 60.73 3.56 30.28
CA CYS A 260 61.52 2.50 30.91
C CYS A 260 62.65 1.95 30.02
N ARG A 261 62.54 2.07 28.68
CA ARG A 261 63.52 1.54 27.74
C ARG A 261 64.80 2.38 27.58
N SER A 262 64.79 3.61 28.09
CA SER A 262 65.91 4.54 28.00
C SER A 262 67.14 4.16 28.86
N ASN A 263 67.04 3.13 29.72
CA ASN A 263 68.16 2.68 30.57
C ASN A 263 69.00 1.52 29.99
N LEU A 264 68.75 1.10 28.74
CA LEU A 264 69.50 0.00 28.11
C LEU A 264 70.82 0.41 27.43
N CYS A 265 71.21 1.69 27.48
CA CYS A 265 72.45 2.19 26.84
C CYS A 265 73.60 2.56 27.80
N GLU A 266 73.48 2.41 29.12
CA GLU A 266 74.55 2.82 30.06
C GLU A 266 75.59 1.72 30.39
N GLY A 267 75.56 0.56 29.72
CA GLY A 267 76.41 -0.60 30.08
C GLY A 267 77.59 -0.94 29.15
N LEU A 268 77.91 -0.11 28.15
CA LEU A 268 78.97 -0.41 27.16
C LEU A 268 80.07 0.66 27.15
N PHE A 269 80.67 0.97 28.31
CA PHE A 269 82.00 1.60 28.39
C PHE A 269 82.74 1.19 29.66
#